data_AF-A0AAD7VXC0-F1
#
_entry.id   AF-A0AAD7VXC0-F1
#
_cell.length_a   1.000
_cell.length_b   1.000
_cell.length_c   1.000
_cell.angle_alpha   90.00
_cell.angle_beta   90.00
_cell.angle_gamma   90.00
#
_symmetry.space_group_name_H-M   'P 1'
#
loop_
_entity.id
_entity.type
_entity.pdbx_description
1 polymer ?
#
loop_
_entity_poly.entity_id
_entity_poly.type
_entity_poly.pdbx_seq_one_letter_code
_entity_poly.pdbx_strand_id
1 'polypeptide(L)'
;MDIETLGSSQDGHGSRKIALVDGMVVVQKLTKKPATVVTVKDLSEWFYGRLMSLTRDYDEVVLVFDTYKPDSLKRITREKRRQGKDPIQYQIRDDTNIKNIPMSRLLSHDQTKADLTEYLASKTVEYSKDSPKLVIASAAGHTESNSQLHFEGNNHEEADTLLIHHAVLASRRNPSDAQLVFFSPDTDVLHMAESDKLPLTLGALKQHVLRAHIQARVWGQADIAQQEFLDPLQNAYYKDKDGQLKPVTTEFLPAPEAIIERWSDVNVK
;
A
#
# COMPACT_ATOMS: atom_id res chain seq x y z
N MET A 1 -21.41 -13.60 -10.48
CA MET A 1 -22.80 -13.43 -10.02
C MET A 1 -22.92 -11.96 -9.70
N ASP A 2 -23.77 -11.28 -10.45
CA ASP A 2 -23.80 -9.84 -10.64
C ASP A 2 -24.23 -9.10 -9.37
N ILE A 3 -23.57 -7.99 -9.05
CA ILE A 3 -24.02 -7.06 -8.02
C ILE A 3 -24.73 -5.91 -8.75
N GLU A 4 -26.05 -5.86 -8.60
CA GLU A 4 -26.93 -4.83 -9.13
C GLU A 4 -26.60 -3.46 -8.52
N THR A 5 -26.35 -2.49 -9.40
CA THR A 5 -26.23 -1.06 -9.10
C THR A 5 -27.58 -0.49 -8.64
N LEU A 6 -27.65 -0.02 -7.39
CA LEU A 6 -28.74 0.81 -6.89
C LEU A 6 -28.29 2.28 -6.81
N GLY A 7 -29.00 3.12 -7.56
CA GLY A 7 -29.34 4.49 -7.16
C GLY A 7 -28.27 5.57 -7.33
N SER A 8 -28.28 6.23 -8.49
CA SER A 8 -27.67 7.54 -8.68
C SER A 8 -28.38 8.60 -7.84
N SER A 9 -27.70 9.12 -6.81
CA SER A 9 -28.03 10.42 -6.21
C SER A 9 -26.97 11.42 -6.66
N GLN A 10 -27.39 12.46 -7.37
CA GLN A 10 -26.57 13.61 -7.68
C GLN A 10 -26.38 14.42 -6.39
N ASP A 11 -25.17 14.37 -5.82
CA ASP A 11 -24.68 15.39 -4.90
C ASP A 11 -23.32 15.88 -5.42
N GLY A 12 -23.18 17.20 -5.53
CA GLY A 12 -21.97 17.89 -5.97
C GLY A 12 -20.83 17.79 -4.96
N HIS A 13 -20.32 16.59 -4.72
CA HIS A 13 -19.09 16.36 -3.98
C HIS A 13 -17.91 16.36 -4.96
N GLY A 14 -16.83 17.05 -4.60
CA GLY A 14 -15.58 16.93 -5.35
C GLY A 14 -15.16 15.46 -5.47
N SER A 15 -14.37 15.15 -6.50
CA SER A 15 -13.82 13.81 -6.74
C SER A 15 -13.31 13.19 -5.43
N ARG A 16 -13.82 11.98 -5.13
CA ARG A 16 -13.59 11.27 -3.86
C ARG A 16 -12.11 10.98 -3.67
N LYS A 17 -11.58 11.24 -2.47
CA LYS A 17 -10.14 11.07 -2.17
C LYS A 17 -9.91 9.88 -1.25
N ILE A 18 -9.04 8.98 -1.67
CA ILE A 18 -8.73 7.74 -0.97
C ILE A 18 -7.23 7.74 -0.64
N ALA A 19 -6.90 7.62 0.65
CA ALA A 19 -5.54 7.52 1.13
C ALA A 19 -5.14 6.04 1.28
N LEU A 20 -4.09 5.61 0.58
CA LEU A 20 -3.47 4.30 0.74
C LEU A 20 -2.18 4.47 1.52
N VAL A 21 -2.14 4.00 2.75
CA VAL A 21 -1.10 4.32 3.73
C VAL A 21 -0.34 3.07 4.11
N ASP A 22 0.97 3.09 3.90
CA ASP A 22 1.88 2.15 4.56
C ASP A 22 1.97 2.56 6.04
N GLY A 23 1.46 1.70 6.91
CA GLY A 23 1.41 1.95 8.34
C GLY A 23 2.78 2.08 8.98
N MET A 24 3.83 1.46 8.40
CA MET A 24 5.19 1.58 8.91
C MET A 24 5.70 3.02 8.78
N VAL A 25 5.24 3.77 7.78
CA VAL A 25 5.59 5.18 7.58
C VAL A 25 5.09 6.04 8.73
N VAL A 26 3.87 5.77 9.20
CA VAL A 26 3.29 6.48 10.33
C VAL A 26 4.06 6.09 11.60
N VAL A 27 4.33 4.79 11.81
CA VAL A 27 5.11 4.30 12.96
C VAL A 27 6.53 4.91 13.01
N GLN A 28 7.23 4.97 11.87
CA GLN A 28 8.57 5.56 11.77
C GLN A 28 8.57 7.06 12.07
N LYS A 29 7.45 7.77 11.87
CA LYS A 29 7.31 9.18 12.26
C LYS A 29 7.08 9.37 13.77
N LEU A 30 6.83 8.31 14.54
CA LEU A 30 6.62 8.35 16.00
C LEU A 30 7.94 8.33 16.81
N THR A 31 9.03 8.87 16.28
CA THR A 31 10.38 8.79 16.89
C THR A 31 10.53 9.59 18.19
N LYS A 32 9.77 10.68 18.37
CA LYS A 32 9.79 11.52 19.57
C LYS A 32 8.51 11.34 20.38
N LYS A 33 8.48 10.28 21.18
CA LYS A 33 7.35 9.93 22.05
C LYS A 33 7.02 11.08 23.02
N PRO A 34 5.79 11.65 23.00
CA PRO A 34 5.34 12.63 23.98
C PRO A 34 5.35 12.04 25.39
N ALA A 35 5.49 12.88 26.40
CA ALA A 35 5.45 12.44 27.81
C ALA A 35 4.12 11.78 28.22
N THR A 36 3.04 12.07 27.47
CA THR A 36 1.71 11.47 27.65
C THR A 36 1.62 10.02 27.19
N VAL A 37 2.55 9.55 26.36
CA VAL A 37 2.53 8.16 25.85
C VAL A 37 3.31 7.27 26.81
N VAL A 38 2.60 6.63 27.73
CA VAL A 38 3.15 5.77 28.77
C VAL A 38 2.95 4.30 28.43
N THR A 39 1.83 3.96 27.82
CA THR A 39 1.39 2.59 27.52
C THR A 39 1.27 2.34 26.01
N VAL A 40 1.08 1.08 25.63
CA VAL A 40 0.76 0.70 24.24
C VAL A 40 -0.59 1.28 23.81
N LYS A 41 -1.58 1.40 24.71
CA LYS A 41 -2.83 2.09 24.40
C LYS A 41 -2.61 3.57 24.07
N ASP A 42 -1.81 4.27 24.86
CA ASP A 42 -1.50 5.68 24.57
C ASP A 42 -0.78 5.82 23.23
N LEU A 43 0.03 4.81 22.86
CA LEU A 43 0.70 4.76 21.55
C LEU A 43 -0.31 4.55 20.42
N SER A 44 -1.32 3.69 20.57
CA SER A 44 -2.35 3.50 19.54
C SER A 44 -3.22 4.74 19.36
N GLU A 45 -3.59 5.42 20.45
CA GLU A 45 -4.32 6.69 20.38
C GLU A 45 -3.49 7.77 19.68
N TRP A 46 -2.19 7.86 20.00
CA TRP A 46 -1.27 8.80 19.37
C TRP A 46 -1.04 8.49 17.89
N PHE A 47 -0.85 7.21 17.54
CA PHE A 47 -0.76 6.74 16.16
C PHE A 47 -2.01 7.09 15.37
N TYR A 48 -3.19 6.78 15.91
CA TYR A 48 -4.48 7.04 15.27
C TYR A 48 -4.69 8.54 15.02
N GLY A 49 -4.44 9.37 16.04
CA GLY A 49 -4.52 10.83 15.88
C GLY A 49 -3.57 11.34 14.79
N ARG A 50 -2.39 10.72 14.64
CA ARG A 50 -1.45 11.10 13.59
C ARG A 50 -1.88 10.63 12.20
N LEU A 51 -2.42 9.43 12.09
CA LEU A 51 -3.01 8.90 10.86
C LEU A 51 -4.18 9.78 10.40
N MET A 52 -5.14 10.07 11.28
CA MET A 52 -6.30 10.91 10.94
C MET A 52 -5.90 12.35 10.61
N SER A 53 -4.85 12.88 11.23
CA SER A 53 -4.28 14.17 10.84
C SER A 53 -3.63 14.14 9.45
N LEU A 54 -2.97 13.05 9.08
CA LEU A 54 -2.35 12.86 7.77
C LEU A 54 -3.41 12.73 6.67
N THR A 55 -4.50 12.04 6.98
CA THR A 55 -5.57 11.70 6.02
C THR A 55 -6.84 12.52 6.24
N ARG A 56 -6.74 13.70 6.85
CA ARG A 56 -7.89 14.52 7.26
C ARG A 56 -8.84 14.79 6.09
N ASP A 57 -8.29 15.18 4.94
CA ASP A 57 -9.03 15.65 3.77
C ASP A 57 -9.40 14.52 2.78
N TYR A 58 -9.37 13.27 3.26
CA TYR A 58 -9.70 12.06 2.49
C TYR A 58 -11.02 11.44 2.96
N ASP A 59 -11.79 10.87 2.06
CA ASP A 59 -13.08 10.22 2.36
C ASP A 59 -12.89 8.76 2.80
N GLU A 60 -11.78 8.16 2.39
CA GLU A 60 -11.43 6.78 2.63
C GLU A 60 -9.95 6.64 3.03
N VAL A 61 -9.66 5.77 3.99
CA VAL A 61 -8.30 5.42 4.41
C VAL A 61 -8.13 3.91 4.35
N VAL A 62 -7.16 3.47 3.58
CA VAL A 62 -6.66 2.09 3.57
C VAL A 62 -5.30 2.09 4.26
N LEU A 63 -5.25 1.54 5.47
CA LEU A 63 -4.02 1.34 6.23
C LEU A 63 -3.50 -0.08 5.99
N VAL A 64 -2.23 -0.21 5.62
CA VAL A 64 -1.62 -1.51 5.32
C VAL A 64 -0.33 -1.67 6.10
N PHE A 65 -0.13 -2.83 6.73
CA PHE A 65 1.13 -3.23 7.33
C PHE A 65 1.71 -4.47 6.65
N ASP A 66 3.03 -4.64 6.75
CA ASP A 66 3.67 -5.92 6.42
C ASP A 66 3.06 -7.06 7.23
N THR A 67 2.91 -8.23 6.60
CA THR A 67 2.55 -9.47 7.28
C THR A 67 3.83 -10.20 7.68
N TYR A 68 4.03 -10.48 8.98
CA TYR A 68 5.25 -11.14 9.46
C TYR A 68 5.03 -12.65 9.53
N LYS A 69 5.55 -13.40 8.55
CA LYS A 69 5.46 -14.86 8.53
C LYS A 69 6.72 -15.53 9.12
N PRO A 70 6.57 -16.55 9.98
CA PRO A 70 7.71 -17.21 10.64
C PRO A 70 8.67 -17.92 9.68
N ASP A 71 8.17 -18.40 8.54
CA ASP A 71 8.92 -19.19 7.55
C ASP A 71 9.32 -18.39 6.29
N SER A 72 9.27 -17.05 6.34
CA SER A 72 9.60 -16.23 5.17
C SER A 72 11.11 -16.09 4.91
N LEU A 73 11.50 -16.06 3.63
CA LEU A 73 12.83 -15.65 3.15
C LEU A 73 13.24 -14.27 3.69
N LYS A 74 12.28 -13.38 4.01
CA LYS A 74 12.55 -12.08 4.64
C LYS A 74 13.08 -12.21 6.06
N ARG A 75 12.72 -13.25 6.81
CA ARG A 75 13.27 -13.48 8.15
C ARG A 75 14.79 -13.63 8.10
N ILE A 76 15.28 -14.42 7.13
CA ILE A 76 16.72 -14.65 6.93
C ILE A 76 17.46 -13.35 6.62
N THR A 77 16.86 -12.46 5.81
CA THR A 77 17.47 -11.15 5.50
C THR A 77 17.37 -10.16 6.67
N ARG A 78 16.29 -10.19 7.46
CA ARG A 78 16.13 -9.40 8.69
C ARG A 78 17.14 -9.82 9.77
N GLU A 79 17.36 -11.11 9.97
CA GLU A 79 18.38 -11.64 10.89
C GLU A 79 19.80 -11.20 10.49
N LYS A 80 20.13 -11.23 9.19
CA LYS A 80 21.43 -10.71 8.68
C LYS A 80 21.61 -9.22 8.95
N ARG A 81 20.53 -8.41 8.92
CA ARG A 81 20.57 -6.96 9.25
C ARG A 81 20.76 -6.69 10.74
N ARG A 82 20.45 -7.64 11.63
CA ARG A 82 20.45 -7.46 13.10
C ARG A 82 21.83 -7.47 13.76
N GLN A 83 22.91 -7.80 13.05
CA GLN A 83 24.30 -7.78 13.55
C GLN A 83 24.48 -8.44 14.95
N GLY A 84 23.70 -9.47 15.30
CA GLY A 84 23.93 -10.29 16.49
C GLY A 84 23.52 -9.72 17.86
N LYS A 85 22.68 -8.68 17.94
CA LYS A 85 22.03 -8.32 19.22
C LYS A 85 20.72 -9.08 19.38
N ASP A 86 20.57 -9.82 20.48
CA ASP A 86 19.31 -10.48 20.83
C ASP A 86 18.23 -9.42 21.10
N PRO A 87 17.21 -9.30 20.24
CA PRO A 87 16.16 -8.32 20.43
C PRO A 87 15.23 -8.77 21.55
N ILE A 88 14.77 -7.83 22.36
CA ILE A 88 13.82 -8.13 23.44
C ILE A 88 12.42 -8.22 22.85
N GLN A 89 11.78 -9.36 23.04
CA GLN A 89 10.35 -9.50 22.75
C GLN A 89 9.55 -8.79 23.85
N TYR A 90 8.84 -7.74 23.48
CA TYR A 90 7.81 -7.12 24.30
C TYR A 90 6.46 -7.73 23.97
N GLN A 91 5.63 -7.88 25.01
CA GLN A 91 4.22 -8.23 24.85
C GLN A 91 3.42 -6.97 24.53
N ILE A 92 2.48 -7.06 23.58
CA ILE A 92 1.65 -5.93 23.15
C ILE A 92 0.25 -6.10 23.76
N ARG A 93 -0.08 -5.26 24.75
CA ARG A 93 -1.40 -5.15 25.41
C ARG A 93 -1.62 -3.71 25.84
N ASP A 94 -2.87 -3.28 25.97
CA ASP A 94 -3.24 -1.90 26.36
C ASP A 94 -2.41 -1.35 27.54
N ASP A 95 -2.18 -2.16 28.58
CA ASP A 95 -1.50 -1.79 29.83
C ASP A 95 0.03 -1.93 29.79
N THR A 96 0.61 -2.39 28.67
CA THR A 96 2.06 -2.57 28.54
C THR A 96 2.77 -1.23 28.64
N ASN A 97 3.58 -1.04 29.69
CA ASN A 97 4.33 0.18 29.92
C ASN A 97 5.53 0.29 28.95
N ILE A 98 5.53 1.35 28.15
CA ILE A 98 6.57 1.67 27.17
C ILE A 98 7.19 3.05 27.39
N LYS A 99 6.93 3.71 28.53
CA LYS A 99 7.36 5.09 28.82
C LYS A 99 8.86 5.30 28.55
N ASN A 100 9.68 4.37 29.03
CA ASN A 100 11.14 4.44 28.92
C ASN A 100 11.70 3.55 27.80
N ILE A 101 10.86 3.08 26.88
CA ILE A 101 11.25 2.22 25.76
C ILE A 101 11.25 3.05 24.47
N PRO A 102 12.42 3.31 23.86
CA PRO A 102 12.50 3.95 22.56
C PRO A 102 11.79 3.14 21.47
N MET A 103 11.18 3.80 20.49
CA MET A 103 10.50 3.11 19.38
C MET A 103 11.42 2.15 18.62
N SER A 104 12.68 2.54 18.40
CA SER A 104 13.67 1.67 17.75
C SER A 104 13.94 0.37 18.51
N ARG A 105 13.85 0.40 19.84
CA ARG A 105 14.00 -0.78 20.70
C ARG A 105 12.73 -1.63 20.71
N LEU A 106 11.56 -1.01 20.80
CA LEU A 106 10.26 -1.71 20.73
C LEU A 106 10.10 -2.47 19.40
N LEU A 107 10.54 -1.87 18.30
CA LEU A 107 10.46 -2.42 16.94
C LEU A 107 11.63 -3.35 16.56
N SER A 108 12.48 -3.71 17.52
CA SER A 108 13.70 -4.49 17.23
C SER A 108 13.44 -5.99 17.04
N HIS A 109 12.42 -6.55 17.70
CA HIS A 109 12.02 -7.95 17.63
C HIS A 109 10.91 -8.17 16.61
N ASP A 110 10.98 -9.22 15.78
CA ASP A 110 9.98 -9.46 14.71
C ASP A 110 8.60 -9.73 15.28
N GLN A 111 8.49 -10.60 16.29
CA GLN A 111 7.18 -10.90 16.90
C GLN A 111 6.56 -9.66 17.54
N THR A 112 7.33 -8.85 18.27
CA THR A 112 6.81 -7.60 18.85
C THR A 112 6.35 -6.63 17.78
N LYS A 113 7.06 -6.57 16.66
CA LYS A 113 6.65 -5.74 15.53
C LYS A 113 5.35 -6.26 14.90
N ALA A 114 5.26 -7.57 14.68
CA ALA A 114 4.06 -8.23 14.17
C ALA A 114 2.84 -7.94 15.06
N ASP A 115 2.96 -8.27 16.35
CA ASP A 115 1.93 -8.05 17.37
C ASP A 115 1.52 -6.57 17.43
N LEU A 116 2.48 -5.64 17.33
CA LEU A 116 2.21 -4.20 17.35
C LEU A 116 1.45 -3.75 16.10
N THR A 117 1.86 -4.19 14.91
CA THR A 117 1.19 -3.79 13.67
C THR A 117 -0.24 -4.32 13.58
N GLU A 118 -0.46 -5.56 14.04
CA GLU A 118 -1.79 -6.15 14.13
C GLU A 118 -2.67 -5.39 15.15
N TYR A 119 -2.11 -5.11 16.33
CA TYR A 119 -2.78 -4.32 17.37
C TYR A 119 -3.17 -2.91 16.86
N LEU A 120 -2.25 -2.21 16.18
CA LEU A 120 -2.52 -0.88 15.64
C LEU A 120 -3.58 -0.89 14.53
N ALA A 121 -3.59 -1.90 13.66
CA ALA A 121 -4.61 -2.09 12.64
C ALA A 121 -6.00 -2.25 13.27
N SER A 122 -6.13 -3.18 14.22
CA SER A 122 -7.39 -3.45 14.92
C SER A 122 -7.89 -2.21 15.69
N LYS A 123 -7.00 -1.54 16.45
CA LYS A 123 -7.35 -0.31 17.18
C LYS A 123 -7.76 0.83 16.26
N THR A 124 -7.16 0.95 15.08
CA THR A 124 -7.54 1.97 14.09
C THR A 124 -8.99 1.78 13.63
N VAL A 125 -9.41 0.54 13.37
CA VAL A 125 -10.80 0.22 13.02
C VAL A 125 -11.72 0.45 14.23
N GLU A 126 -11.31 0.04 15.43
CA GLU A 126 -12.06 0.26 16.68
C GLU A 126 -12.37 1.74 16.93
N TYR A 127 -11.35 2.61 16.82
CA TYR A 127 -11.50 4.05 17.01
C TYR A 127 -12.30 4.75 15.90
N SER A 128 -12.52 4.06 14.78
CA SER A 128 -13.24 4.58 13.62
C SER A 128 -14.69 4.08 13.51
N LYS A 129 -15.19 3.31 14.49
CA LYS A 129 -16.54 2.69 14.43
C LYS A 129 -17.67 3.69 14.18
N ASP A 130 -17.59 4.87 14.78
CA ASP A 130 -18.58 5.94 14.64
C ASP A 130 -18.18 7.00 13.60
N SER A 131 -17.07 6.79 12.89
CA SER A 131 -16.57 7.72 11.89
C SER A 131 -17.36 7.57 10.59
N PRO A 132 -17.80 8.69 9.96
CA PRO A 132 -18.37 8.64 8.61
C PRO A 132 -17.32 8.34 7.53
N LYS A 133 -16.03 8.48 7.85
CA LYS A 133 -14.91 8.14 6.96
C LYS A 133 -14.77 6.63 6.88
N LEU A 134 -14.67 6.08 5.68
CA LEU A 134 -14.41 4.65 5.51
C LEU A 134 -12.94 4.37 5.89
N VAL A 135 -12.73 3.48 6.84
CA VAL A 135 -11.42 3.06 7.30
C VAL A 135 -11.31 1.55 7.14
N ILE A 136 -10.29 1.14 6.39
CA ILE A 136 -9.91 -0.24 6.13
C ILE A 136 -8.49 -0.43 6.66
N ALA A 137 -8.25 -1.50 7.42
CA ALA A 137 -6.91 -1.84 7.90
C ALA A 137 -6.57 -3.28 7.53
N SER A 138 -5.38 -3.50 6.97
CA SER A 138 -4.84 -4.83 6.69
C SER A 138 -3.52 -5.07 7.42
N ALA A 139 -3.48 -6.17 8.18
CA ALA A 139 -2.32 -6.65 8.92
C ALA A 139 -2.45 -8.17 9.15
N ALA A 140 -1.33 -8.86 9.34
CA ALA A 140 -1.31 -10.29 9.69
C ALA A 140 -2.13 -11.21 8.74
N GLY A 141 -2.25 -10.86 7.46
CA GLY A 141 -3.08 -11.60 6.48
C GLY A 141 -4.60 -11.39 6.61
N HIS A 142 -5.03 -10.52 7.53
CA HIS A 142 -6.42 -10.15 7.74
C HIS A 142 -6.68 -8.73 7.25
N THR A 143 -7.93 -8.46 6.86
CA THR A 143 -8.40 -7.12 6.50
C THR A 143 -9.71 -6.85 7.22
N GLU A 144 -9.78 -5.72 7.90
CA GLU A 144 -10.94 -5.27 8.67
C GLU A 144 -11.38 -3.88 8.20
N SER A 145 -12.64 -3.54 8.41
CA SER A 145 -13.17 -2.20 8.15
C SER A 145 -14.17 -1.75 9.19
N ASN A 146 -14.33 -0.43 9.33
CA ASN A 146 -15.36 0.16 10.18
C ASN A 146 -16.77 0.15 9.54
N SER A 147 -16.90 -0.36 8.32
CA SER A 147 -18.15 -0.55 7.60
C SER A 147 -18.32 -2.02 7.18
N GLN A 148 -19.51 -2.39 6.70
CA GLN A 148 -19.81 -3.74 6.20
C GLN A 148 -19.17 -3.96 4.83
N LEU A 149 -17.88 -4.33 4.83
CA LEU A 149 -17.17 -4.81 3.65
C LEU A 149 -16.64 -6.22 3.90
N HIS A 150 -16.74 -7.06 2.88
CA HIS A 150 -16.16 -8.40 2.90
C HIS A 150 -14.86 -8.40 2.12
N PHE A 151 -13.80 -8.89 2.76
CA PHE A 151 -12.50 -9.05 2.14
C PHE A 151 -12.13 -10.53 2.14
N GLU A 152 -11.66 -11.02 1.01
CA GLU A 152 -11.02 -12.33 0.96
C GLU A 152 -9.70 -12.28 1.74
N GLY A 153 -9.32 -13.40 2.35
CA GLY A 153 -8.01 -13.53 2.97
C GLY A 153 -6.93 -13.34 1.91
N ASN A 154 -5.90 -12.56 2.24
CA ASN A 154 -4.73 -12.39 1.37
C ASN A 154 -3.52 -13.08 2.02
N ASN A 155 -2.62 -13.62 1.20
CA ASN A 155 -1.40 -14.26 1.65
C ASN A 155 -0.16 -13.43 1.32
N HIS A 156 -0.31 -12.17 0.91
CA HIS A 156 0.82 -11.32 0.55
C HIS A 156 1.55 -10.83 1.81
N GLU A 157 2.88 -10.92 1.77
CA GLU A 157 3.72 -10.55 2.91
C GLU A 157 4.00 -9.04 2.98
N GLU A 158 4.08 -8.39 1.82
CA GLU A 158 4.65 -7.05 1.68
C GLU A 158 3.55 -5.99 1.61
N ALA A 159 3.74 -4.91 2.39
CA ALA A 159 2.78 -3.80 2.43
C ALA A 159 2.59 -3.12 1.06
N ASP A 160 3.63 -3.03 0.22
CA ASP A 160 3.56 -2.45 -1.13
C ASP A 160 2.62 -3.24 -2.07
N THR A 161 2.74 -4.56 -2.08
CA THR A 161 1.88 -5.46 -2.86
C THR A 161 0.43 -5.35 -2.38
N LEU A 162 0.24 -5.29 -1.06
CA LEU A 162 -1.08 -5.10 -0.46
C LEU A 162 -1.68 -3.73 -0.77
N LEU A 163 -0.89 -2.66 -0.80
CA LEU A 163 -1.33 -1.33 -1.21
C LEU A 163 -1.86 -1.34 -2.65
N ILE A 164 -1.17 -2.01 -3.58
CA ILE A 164 -1.63 -2.14 -4.97
C ILE A 164 -2.93 -2.96 -5.04
N HIS A 165 -3.01 -4.07 -4.31
CA HIS A 165 -4.23 -4.88 -4.23
C HIS A 165 -5.41 -4.04 -3.73
N HIS A 166 -5.23 -3.29 -2.64
CA HIS A 166 -6.27 -2.42 -2.11
C HIS A 166 -6.60 -1.25 -3.03
N ALA A 167 -5.65 -0.73 -3.83
CA ALA A 167 -5.91 0.27 -4.84
C ALA A 167 -6.87 -0.23 -5.93
N VAL A 168 -6.69 -1.47 -6.38
CA VAL A 168 -7.61 -2.11 -7.35
C VAL A 168 -9.00 -2.30 -6.73
N LEU A 169 -9.07 -2.73 -5.47
CA LEU A 169 -10.35 -2.83 -4.79
C LEU A 169 -11.01 -1.45 -4.63
N ALA A 170 -10.21 -0.41 -4.32
CA ALA A 170 -10.68 0.96 -4.16
C ALA A 170 -11.22 1.53 -5.47
N SER A 171 -10.54 1.30 -6.59
CA SER A 171 -10.99 1.78 -7.90
C SER A 171 -12.26 1.09 -8.38
N ARG A 172 -12.52 -0.15 -7.94
CA ARG A 172 -13.75 -0.89 -8.29
C ARG A 172 -14.97 -0.43 -7.50
N ARG A 173 -14.78 -0.02 -6.23
CA ARG A 173 -15.88 0.41 -5.34
C ARG A 173 -16.18 1.91 -5.41
N ASN A 174 -15.26 2.71 -5.94
CA ASN A 174 -15.38 4.16 -6.03
C ASN A 174 -15.62 4.60 -7.49
N PRO A 175 -16.19 5.80 -7.72
CA PRO A 175 -16.32 6.39 -9.05
C PRO A 175 -14.98 6.47 -9.80
N SER A 176 -15.05 6.46 -11.14
CA SER A 176 -13.86 6.47 -12.01
C SER A 176 -13.01 7.75 -11.90
N ASP A 177 -13.57 8.83 -11.39
CA ASP A 177 -12.89 10.09 -11.13
C ASP A 177 -12.28 10.17 -9.72
N ALA A 178 -12.39 9.13 -8.89
CA ALA A 178 -11.79 9.10 -7.56
C ALA A 178 -10.25 9.19 -7.59
N GLN A 179 -9.69 9.92 -6.64
CA GLN A 179 -8.25 10.12 -6.49
C GLN A 179 -7.67 9.13 -5.47
N LEU A 180 -6.75 8.29 -5.92
CA LEU A 180 -5.95 7.39 -5.07
C LEU A 180 -4.62 8.06 -4.73
N VAL A 181 -4.31 8.25 -3.45
CA VAL A 181 -3.04 8.86 -2.99
C VAL A 181 -2.30 7.90 -2.09
N PHE A 182 -1.04 7.60 -2.44
CA PHE A 182 -0.20 6.67 -1.71
C PHE A 182 0.73 7.39 -0.73
N PHE A 183 0.80 6.89 0.50
CA PHE A 183 1.72 7.31 1.54
C PHE A 183 2.67 6.16 1.86
N SER A 184 3.56 5.84 0.92
CA SER A 184 4.65 4.87 1.14
C SER A 184 5.96 5.39 0.49
N PRO A 185 6.89 5.94 1.30
CA PRO A 185 8.16 6.47 0.83
C PRO A 185 9.14 5.36 0.39
N ASP A 186 8.95 4.12 0.86
CA ASP A 186 9.84 2.98 0.60
C ASP A 186 9.30 2.04 -0.49
N THR A 187 8.21 2.41 -1.19
CA THR A 187 7.72 1.59 -2.31
C THR A 187 8.61 1.84 -3.53
N ASP A 188 9.63 1.00 -3.72
CA ASP A 188 10.47 0.92 -4.93
C ASP A 188 9.63 0.69 -6.21
N VAL A 189 8.39 0.26 -6.04
CA VAL A 189 7.40 0.04 -7.09
C VAL A 189 6.64 1.34 -7.45
N LEU A 190 6.61 2.39 -6.64
CA LEU A 190 5.71 3.53 -6.86
C LEU A 190 6.41 4.88 -6.67
N HIS A 191 7.44 5.16 -7.47
CA HIS A 191 7.82 6.54 -7.76
C HIS A 191 6.74 7.21 -8.63
N MET A 192 5.62 7.61 -8.01
CA MET A 192 4.69 8.57 -8.59
C MET A 192 5.21 9.99 -8.32
N ALA A 193 5.97 10.50 -9.28
CA ALA A 193 6.20 11.91 -9.60
C ALA A 193 6.10 12.94 -8.44
N GLU A 194 7.25 13.45 -8.01
CA GLU A 194 7.40 14.91 -7.91
C GLU A 194 6.92 15.49 -9.26
N SER A 195 6.07 16.53 -9.24
CA SER A 195 5.42 17.12 -10.42
C SER A 195 6.36 17.52 -11.56
N ASP A 196 7.67 17.54 -11.28
CA ASP A 196 8.69 18.06 -12.18
C ASP A 196 9.39 16.94 -12.98
N LYS A 197 9.05 15.66 -12.74
CA LYS A 197 9.54 14.51 -13.51
C LYS A 197 8.42 13.47 -13.72
N LEU A 198 7.61 13.72 -14.76
CA LEU A 198 6.54 12.87 -15.33
C LEU A 198 6.79 11.34 -15.27
N PRO A 199 5.71 10.51 -15.19
CA PRO A 199 4.82 10.35 -16.34
C PRO A 199 3.32 10.48 -15.99
N LEU A 200 2.76 11.68 -16.16
CA LEU A 200 1.30 11.87 -16.24
C LEU A 200 0.78 11.40 -17.62
N THR A 201 0.83 10.10 -17.90
CA THR A 201 0.04 9.50 -18.98
C THR A 201 -0.56 8.16 -18.55
N LEU A 202 -1.81 7.91 -18.94
CA LEU A 202 -2.53 6.65 -18.67
C LEU A 202 -1.76 5.41 -19.16
N GLY A 203 -0.97 5.55 -20.23
CA GLY A 203 -0.19 4.45 -20.78
C GLY A 203 0.97 4.05 -19.90
N ALA A 204 1.66 5.01 -19.28
CA ALA A 204 2.72 4.70 -18.33
C ALA A 204 2.19 3.95 -17.10
N LEU A 205 1.00 4.33 -16.60
CA LEU A 205 0.33 3.65 -15.50
C LEU A 205 -0.07 2.21 -15.86
N LYS A 206 -0.68 2.00 -17.04
CA LYS A 206 -1.05 0.66 -17.53
C LYS A 206 0.17 -0.27 -17.59
N GLN A 207 1.26 0.21 -18.20
CA GLN A 207 2.49 -0.59 -18.30
C GLN A 207 3.09 -0.88 -16.92
N HIS A 208 2.98 0.06 -15.99
CA HIS A 208 3.44 -0.13 -14.63
C HIS A 208 2.66 -1.23 -13.89
N VAL A 209 1.33 -1.21 -13.94
CA VAL A 209 0.47 -2.25 -13.35
C VAL A 209 0.77 -3.62 -13.93
N LEU A 210 1.01 -3.71 -15.24
CA LEU A 210 1.38 -4.98 -15.90
C LEU A 210 2.72 -5.52 -15.39
N ARG A 211 3.73 -4.68 -15.16
CA ARG A 211 5.01 -5.14 -14.59
C ARG A 211 4.88 -5.59 -13.14
N ALA A 212 4.14 -4.83 -12.33
CA ALA A 212 3.86 -5.21 -10.94
C ALA A 212 3.10 -6.55 -10.88
N HIS A 213 2.19 -6.80 -11.83
CA HIS A 213 1.50 -8.09 -11.95
C HIS A 213 2.45 -9.26 -12.23
N ILE A 214 3.41 -9.13 -13.16
CA ILE A 214 4.42 -10.18 -13.39
C ILE A 214 5.23 -10.41 -12.14
N GLN A 215 5.75 -9.34 -11.52
CA GLN A 215 6.61 -9.46 -10.34
C GLN A 215 5.88 -10.18 -9.21
N ALA A 216 4.63 -9.80 -8.94
CA ALA A 216 3.78 -10.49 -7.97
C ALA A 216 3.53 -11.96 -8.33
N ARG A 217 3.34 -12.30 -9.61
CA ARG A 217 3.15 -13.69 -10.06
C ARG A 217 4.40 -14.53 -9.96
N VAL A 218 5.58 -13.97 -10.24
CA VAL A 218 6.87 -14.68 -10.11
C VAL A 218 7.21 -14.89 -8.64
N TRP A 219 7.03 -13.84 -7.81
CA TRP A 219 7.30 -13.92 -6.37
C TRP A 219 6.30 -14.81 -5.62
N GLY A 220 5.03 -14.80 -6.03
CA GLY A 220 3.99 -15.67 -5.46
C GLY A 220 4.17 -17.15 -5.77
N GLN A 221 5.14 -17.52 -6.61
CA GLN A 221 5.47 -18.91 -6.96
C GLN A 221 6.89 -19.29 -6.53
N ALA A 222 7.52 -18.50 -5.65
CA ALA A 222 8.93 -18.69 -5.26
C ALA A 222 9.21 -20.06 -4.59
N ASP A 223 8.19 -20.70 -4.02
CA ASP A 223 8.22 -22.02 -3.39
C ASP A 223 7.80 -23.16 -4.34
N ILE A 224 7.35 -22.85 -5.56
CA ILE A 224 6.97 -23.83 -6.57
C ILE A 224 8.17 -24.13 -7.45
N ALA A 225 8.63 -25.38 -7.42
CA ALA A 225 9.82 -25.84 -8.18
C ALA A 225 9.71 -25.62 -9.70
N GLN A 226 8.49 -25.62 -10.24
CA GLN A 226 8.20 -25.33 -11.64
C GLN A 226 7.15 -24.24 -11.74
N GLN A 227 7.64 -23.00 -11.83
CA GLN A 227 6.80 -21.81 -11.92
C GLN A 227 6.07 -21.75 -13.27
N GLU A 228 4.82 -21.30 -13.22
CA GLU A 228 4.07 -20.91 -14.41
C GLU A 228 4.73 -19.66 -15.01
N PHE A 229 5.30 -19.82 -16.21
CA PHE A 229 6.00 -18.77 -16.92
C PHE A 229 5.00 -17.80 -17.54
N LEU A 230 4.93 -16.58 -17.01
CA LEU A 230 4.31 -15.45 -17.69
C LEU A 230 5.32 -14.83 -18.65
N ASP A 231 4.99 -14.77 -19.93
CA ASP A 231 5.83 -14.14 -20.94
C ASP A 231 5.95 -12.62 -20.68
N PRO A 232 7.16 -12.12 -20.34
CA PRO A 232 7.38 -10.69 -20.11
C PRO A 232 7.10 -9.84 -21.34
N LEU A 233 7.24 -10.41 -22.56
CA LEU A 233 7.01 -9.69 -23.81
C LEU A 233 5.55 -9.37 -24.07
N GLN A 234 4.63 -10.12 -23.44
CA GLN A 234 3.20 -9.84 -23.48
C GLN A 234 2.76 -8.88 -22.37
N ASN A 235 3.67 -8.48 -21.47
CA ASN A 235 3.33 -7.82 -20.20
C ASN A 235 4.34 -6.70 -19.86
N ALA A 236 4.40 -5.69 -20.71
CA ALA A 236 5.15 -4.44 -20.44
C ALA A 236 6.69 -4.55 -20.39
N TYR A 237 7.27 -5.56 -21.06
CA TYR A 237 8.68 -5.61 -21.41
C TYR A 237 8.88 -5.81 -22.91
N TYR A 238 10.00 -5.32 -23.45
CA TYR A 238 10.44 -5.57 -24.82
C TYR A 238 11.90 -6.06 -24.81
N LYS A 239 12.33 -6.75 -25.88
CA LYS A 239 13.75 -7.05 -26.09
C LYS A 239 14.42 -5.91 -26.83
N ASP A 240 15.51 -5.41 -26.29
CA ASP A 240 16.36 -4.47 -27.03
C ASP A 240 17.21 -5.17 -28.09
N LYS A 241 18.03 -4.39 -28.80
CA LYS A 241 18.86 -4.87 -29.91
C LYS A 241 19.89 -5.92 -29.49
N ASP A 242 20.23 -5.96 -28.21
CA ASP A 242 21.17 -6.90 -27.61
C ASP A 242 20.44 -8.12 -27.01
N GLY A 243 19.12 -8.21 -27.17
CA GLY A 243 18.28 -9.29 -26.66
C GLY A 243 17.95 -9.17 -25.18
N GLN A 244 18.30 -8.06 -24.51
CA GLN A 244 18.00 -7.85 -23.10
C GLN A 244 16.56 -7.37 -22.92
N LEU A 245 15.89 -7.89 -21.89
CA LEU A 245 14.55 -7.44 -21.51
C LEU A 245 14.62 -6.06 -20.86
N LYS A 246 13.92 -5.10 -21.45
CA LYS A 246 13.75 -3.73 -20.92
C LYS A 246 12.27 -3.41 -20.70
N PRO A 247 11.94 -2.64 -19.66
CA PRO A 247 10.55 -2.28 -19.36
C PRO A 247 10.01 -1.29 -20.41
N VAL A 248 8.76 -1.50 -20.83
CA VAL A 248 8.00 -0.56 -21.67
C VAL A 248 7.54 0.61 -20.79
N THR A 249 8.08 1.80 -20.98
CA THR A 249 7.75 2.96 -20.14
C THR A 249 6.38 3.57 -20.47
N THR A 250 5.96 3.54 -21.75
CA THR A 250 4.63 3.93 -22.23
C THR A 250 4.41 3.35 -23.63
N GLU A 251 3.16 3.06 -23.99
CA GLU A 251 2.76 2.70 -25.37
C GLU A 251 2.34 3.94 -26.19
N PHE A 252 2.19 5.10 -25.56
CA PHE A 252 1.84 6.34 -26.23
C PHE A 252 3.09 7.08 -26.71
N LEU A 253 2.99 7.66 -27.91
CA LEU A 253 4.00 8.56 -28.44
C LEU A 253 4.25 9.74 -27.47
N PRO A 254 5.50 10.23 -27.34
CA PRO A 254 5.80 11.40 -26.54
C PRO A 254 4.94 12.60 -26.98
N ALA A 255 4.58 13.45 -26.02
CA ALA A 255 3.60 14.53 -26.20
C ALA A 255 3.78 15.44 -27.44
N PRO A 256 5.00 15.70 -27.98
CA PRO A 256 5.12 16.45 -29.22
C PRO A 256 4.58 15.68 -30.45
N GLU A 257 4.76 14.36 -30.50
CA GLU A 257 4.44 13.52 -31.66
C GLU A 257 2.95 13.15 -31.72
N ALA A 258 2.33 12.86 -30.57
CA ALA A 258 0.90 12.59 -30.46
C ALA A 258 0.02 13.80 -30.82
N ILE A 259 0.56 15.03 -30.68
CA ILE A 259 -0.11 16.25 -31.13
C ILE A 259 0.04 16.40 -32.64
N ILE A 260 1.22 16.14 -33.21
CA ILE A 260 1.44 16.26 -34.65
C ILE A 260 0.55 15.31 -35.45
N GLU A 261 0.40 14.05 -34.99
CA GLU A 261 -0.44 13.04 -35.66
C GLU A 261 -1.93 13.45 -35.68
N ARG A 262 -2.41 14.00 -34.55
CA ARG A 262 -3.80 14.45 -34.41
C ARG A 262 -4.14 15.70 -35.23
N TRP A 263 -3.14 16.52 -35.58
CA TRP A 263 -3.32 17.68 -36.46
C TRP A 263 -3.25 17.31 -37.95
N SER A 264 -2.56 16.24 -38.33
CA SER A 264 -2.58 15.70 -39.70
C SER A 264 -3.92 15.06 -40.08
N ASP A 265 -4.61 14.44 -39.13
CA ASP A 265 -5.92 13.81 -39.37
C ASP A 265 -7.09 14.81 -39.43
N VAL A 266 -6.89 16.04 -38.95
CA VAL A 266 -7.90 17.12 -39.00
C VAL A 266 -7.78 17.96 -40.28
N ASN A 267 -6.78 17.72 -41.13
CA ASN A 267 -6.52 18.47 -42.36
C ASN A 267 -6.50 17.62 -43.64
N VAL A 268 -7.36 16.60 -43.72
CA VAL A 268 -7.70 15.96 -45.01
C VAL A 268 -9.22 15.93 -45.17
N LYS A 269 -9.72 16.99 -45.83
CA LYS A 269 -11.01 17.17 -46.52
C LYS A 269 -12.32 16.78 -45.82
#